data_AF-A0A0B1PYA8-F1
#
_entry.id   AF-A0A0B1PYA8-F1
#
_cell.length_a   1.000
_cell.length_b   1.000
_cell.length_c   1.000
_cell.angle_alpha   90.00
_cell.angle_beta   90.00
_cell.angle_gamma   90.00
#
_symmetry.space_group_name_H-M   'P 1'
#
loop_
_entity.id
_entity.type
_entity.pdbx_description
1 polymer ?
#
loop_
_entity_poly.entity_id
_entity_poly.type
_entity_poly.pdbx_seq_one_letter_code
_entity_poly.pdbx_strand_id
1 'polypeptide(L)' 'MSETDELAALDSEIQMVEANMRDLTEAAAAASGAANEENIARRLEEQQETLDELHRRRKALGGE' A
#
# COMPACT_ATOMS: atom_id res chain seq x y z
N MET A 1 13.75 -19.37 5.94
CA MET A 1 12.38 -18.89 6.19
C MET A 1 11.43 -19.93 5.59
N SER A 2 10.32 -20.22 6.27
CA SER A 2 9.27 -21.10 5.73
C SER A 2 8.36 -20.29 4.80
N GLU A 3 7.68 -20.93 3.84
CA GLU A 3 6.67 -20.27 2.99
C GLU A 3 5.59 -19.55 3.83
N THR A 4 5.23 -20.12 4.99
CA THR A 4 4.32 -19.49 5.96
C THR A 4 4.88 -18.20 6.58
N ASP A 5 6.19 -18.17 6.84
CA ASP A 5 6.88 -16.99 7.39
C ASP A 5 6.93 -15.86 6.33
N GLU A 6 7.15 -16.23 5.07
CA GLU A 6 7.21 -15.28 3.96
C GLU A 6 5.81 -14.71 3.62
N LEU A 7 4.76 -15.54 3.69
CA LEU A 7 3.37 -15.07 3.58
C LEU A 7 2.99 -14.12 4.72
N ALA A 8 3.39 -14.41 5.96
CA ALA A 8 3.13 -13.54 7.11
C ALA A 8 3.89 -12.20 6.99
N ALA A 9 5.12 -12.23 6.46
CA ALA A 9 5.88 -11.02 6.19
C ALA A 9 5.19 -10.15 5.12
N LEU A 10 4.75 -10.75 4.01
CA LEU A 10 4.02 -10.04 2.96
C LEU A 10 2.70 -9.47 3.45
N ASP A 11 1.95 -10.20 4.30
CA ASP A 11 0.70 -9.71 4.88
C ASP A 11 0.95 -8.48 5.76
N SER A 12 2.03 -8.50 6.56
CA SER A 12 2.46 -7.35 7.36
C SER A 12 2.83 -6.15 6.46
N GLU A 13 3.57 -6.38 5.38
CA GLU A 13 3.91 -5.32 4.41
C GLU A 13 2.67 -4.73 3.74
N ILE A 14 1.72 -5.57 3.32
CA ILE A 14 0.42 -5.17 2.76
C ILE A 14 -0.32 -4.28 3.75
N GLN A 15 -0.44 -4.71 5.01
CA GLN A 15 -1.13 -3.92 6.04
C GLN A 15 -0.48 -2.56 6.28
N MET A 16 0.86 -2.48 6.27
CA MET A 16 1.58 -1.21 6.39
C MET A 16 1.31 -0.28 5.19
N VAL A 17 1.33 -0.82 3.98
CA VAL A 17 1.04 -0.08 2.75
C VAL A 17 -0.41 0.44 2.75
N GLU A 18 -1.38 -0.39 3.11
CA GLU A 18 -2.77 0.01 3.24
C GLU A 18 -2.98 1.09 4.32
N ALA A 19 -2.30 0.99 5.45
CA ALA A 19 -2.33 2.02 6.50
C ALA A 19 -1.81 3.37 5.96
N ASN A 20 -0.67 3.36 5.27
CA ASN A 20 -0.11 4.56 4.65
C ASN A 20 -1.07 5.18 3.62
N MET A 21 -1.77 4.38 2.82
CA MET A 21 -2.78 4.88 1.88
C MET A 21 -3.96 5.55 2.60
N ARG A 22 -4.39 5.02 3.75
CA ARG A 22 -5.46 5.63 4.57
C ARG A 22 -5.00 6.98 5.14
N ASP A 23 -3.80 7.06 5.68
CA ASP A 23 -3.20 8.31 6.16
C ASP A 23 -3.08 9.35 5.03
N LEU A 24 -2.62 8.94 3.85
CA LEU A 24 -2.54 9.82 2.67
C LEU A 24 -3.92 10.32 2.24
N THR A 25 -4.94 9.45 2.30
CA THR A 25 -6.32 9.83 1.95
C THR A 25 -6.89 10.84 2.96
N GLU A 26 -6.63 10.64 4.26
CA GLU A 26 -7.02 11.59 5.30
C GLU A 26 -6.28 12.93 5.14
N ALA A 27 -4.98 12.89 4.85
CA ALA A 27 -4.19 14.08 4.56
C ALA A 27 -4.69 14.81 3.30
N ALA A 28 -5.18 14.10 2.28
CA ALA A 28 -5.79 14.69 1.09
C ALA A 28 -7.05 15.48 1.46
N ALA A 29 -7.90 14.91 2.31
CA ALA A 29 -9.13 15.54 2.77
C ALA A 29 -8.87 16.76 3.68
N ALA A 30 -7.78 16.74 4.45
CA ALA A 30 -7.37 17.83 5.32
C ALA A 30 -6.61 18.95 4.59
N ALA A 31 -5.99 18.64 3.45
CA ALA A 31 -5.22 19.60 2.68
C ALA A 31 -6.12 20.58 1.92
N SER A 32 -5.76 21.86 1.96
CA SER A 32 -6.39 22.91 1.14
C SER A 32 -5.39 23.38 0.08
N GLY A 33 -5.61 22.98 -1.18
CA GLY A 33 -4.86 23.50 -2.34
C GLY A 33 -4.45 22.43 -3.36
N ALA A 34 -4.67 22.76 -4.65
CA ALA A 34 -4.48 21.86 -5.79
C ALA A 34 -3.08 21.23 -5.90
N ALA A 35 -2.02 21.94 -5.53
CA ALA A 35 -0.66 21.40 -5.57
C ALA A 35 -0.44 20.32 -4.50
N ASN A 36 -1.11 20.42 -3.35
CA ASN A 36 -1.01 19.42 -2.30
C ASN A 36 -1.85 18.19 -2.64
N GLU A 37 -3.04 18.40 -3.22
CA GLU A 37 -3.90 17.33 -3.74
C GLU A 37 -3.20 16.51 -4.84
N GLU A 38 -2.52 17.15 -5.80
CA GLU A 38 -1.82 16.43 -6.87
C GLU A 38 -0.61 15.62 -6.35
N ASN A 39 0.15 16.16 -5.38
CA ASN A 39 1.26 15.44 -4.77
C ASN A 39 0.76 14.23 -3.96
N ILE A 40 -0.35 14.36 -3.24
CA ILE A 40 -0.94 13.26 -2.49
C ILE A 40 -1.51 12.21 -3.46
N ALA A 41 -2.18 12.63 -4.54
CA ALA A 41 -2.69 11.73 -5.57
C ALA A 41 -1.56 10.91 -6.21
N ARG A 42 -0.42 11.54 -6.55
CA ARG A 42 0.75 10.82 -7.07
C ARG A 42 1.27 9.77 -6.09
N ARG A 43 1.41 10.12 -4.81
CA ARG A 43 1.85 9.17 -3.77
C ARG A 43 0.88 8.01 -3.57
N LEU A 44 -0.43 8.27 -3.63
CA LEU A 44 -1.45 7.22 -3.55
C LEU A 44 -1.32 6.25 -4.73
N GLU A 45 -1.04 6.75 -5.93
CA GLU A 45 -0.85 5.95 -7.14
C GLU A 45 0.40 5.05 -7.02
N GLU A 46 1.54 5.61 -6.57
CA GLU A 46 2.77 4.85 -6.28
C GLU A 46 2.53 3.75 -5.21
N GLN A 47 1.75 4.09 -4.19
CA GLN A 47 1.47 3.18 -3.09
C GLN A 47 0.50 2.06 -3.51
N GLN A 48 -0.44 2.36 -4.41
CA GLN A 48 -1.33 1.38 -5.02
C GLN A 48 -0.59 0.40 -5.94
N GLU A 49 0.40 0.86 -6.71
CA GLU A 49 1.24 -0.02 -7.54
C GLU A 49 2.06 -0.97 -6.67
N THR A 50 2.63 -0.45 -5.57
CA THR A 50 3.34 -1.27 -4.57
C THR A 50 2.42 -2.32 -3.96
N LEU A 51 1.20 -1.93 -3.58
CA LEU A 51 0.19 -2.84 -3.02
C LEU A 51 -0.14 -3.97 -4.00
N ASP A 52 -0.33 -3.66 -5.28
CA ASP A 52 -0.59 -4.65 -6.33
C ASP A 52 0.59 -5.63 -6.48
N GLU A 53 1.83 -5.13 -6.46
CA GLU A 53 3.02 -6.00 -6.48
C GLU A 53 3.06 -6.95 -5.28
N LEU A 54 2.80 -6.45 -4.08
CA LEU A 54 2.79 -7.26 -2.87
C LEU A 54 1.71 -8.35 -2.93
N HIS A 55 0.51 -8.02 -3.43
CA HIS A 55 -0.55 -9.01 -3.65
C HIS A 55 -0.16 -10.05 -4.70
N ARG A 56 0.50 -9.64 -5.80
CA ARG A 56 1.03 -10.58 -6.81
C ARG A 56 2.06 -11.53 -6.20
N ARG A 57 2.96 -11.03 -5.37
CA ARG A 57 3.96 -11.84 -4.65
C ARG A 57 3.29 -12.82 -3.67
N ARG A 58 2.32 -12.35 -2.87
CA ARG A 58 1.56 -13.19 -1.92
C ARG A 58 0.81 -14.30 -2.63
N LYS A 59 0.18 -14.01 -3.78
CA LYS A 59 -0.51 -14.99 -4.61
C LYS A 59 0.46 -16.01 -5.24
N ALA A 60 1.64 -15.57 -5.69
CA ALA A 60 2.66 -16.47 -6.24
C ALA A 60 3.18 -17.48 -5.21
N LEU A 61 3.15 -17.13 -3.92
CA LEU A 61 3.48 -18.03 -2.80
C LEU A 61 2.29 -18.89 -2.34
N GLY A 62 1.15 -18.84 -3.02
CA GLY A 62 -0.03 -19.65 -2.69
C GLY A 62 -0.91 -19.07 -1.58
N GLY A 63 -0.74 -17.79 -1.22
CA GLY A 63 -1.71 -17.08 -0.38
C GLY A 63 -3.00 -16.77 -1.15
N GLU A 64 -4.15 -17.15 -0.60
CA GLU A 64 -5.49 -16.89 -1.17
C GLU A 64 -5.85 -15.40 -1.21
#